data_AF-A0A0P4UPJ3-F1
#
_entry.id   AF-A0A0P4UPJ3-F1
#
_cell.length_a   1.000
_cell.length_b   1.000
_cell.length_c   1.000
_cell.angle_alpha   90.00
_cell.angle_beta   90.00
_cell.angle_gamma   90.00
#
_symmetry.space_group_name_H-M   'P 1'
#
loop_
_entity.id
_entity.type
_entity.pdbx_description
1 polymer ?
#
loop_
_entity_poly.entity_id
_entity_poly.type
_entity_poly.pdbx_seq_one_letter_code
_entity_poly.pdbx_strand_id
1 'polypeptide(L)'
;MKRLVVRVLAVLFVGLMSWTGFFTPAYAEVSLQPPGSEAVISPDGEQYDSRQEAYEKAIQAAKDPNGLEKEYEKDIKIFKKENPDQANLIEKAEAAVEKVVGDK
;
A
#
# COMPACT_ATOMS: atom_id res chain seq x y z
N MET A 1 -51.11 -3.12 24.90
CA MET A 1 -50.61 -4.01 23.82
C MET A 1 -49.40 -3.45 23.08
N LYS A 2 -49.46 -2.28 22.42
CA LYS A 2 -48.34 -1.73 21.63
C LYS A 2 -46.99 -1.65 22.38
N ARG A 3 -46.97 -1.18 23.63
CA ARG A 3 -45.75 -1.12 24.47
C ARG A 3 -45.18 -2.49 24.87
N LEU A 4 -46.04 -3.51 24.95
CA LEU A 4 -45.61 -4.88 25.25
C LEU A 4 -44.95 -5.52 24.02
N VAL A 5 -45.55 -5.32 22.84
CA VAL A 5 -45.02 -5.81 21.56
C VAL A 5 -43.65 -5.22 21.25
N VAL A 6 -43.45 -3.92 21.49
CA VAL A 6 -42.14 -3.26 21.29
C VAL A 6 -41.07 -3.85 22.21
N ARG A 7 -41.41 -4.16 23.47
CA ARG A 7 -40.46 -4.77 24.41
C ARG A 7 -40.08 -6.19 24.01
N VAL A 8 -41.04 -6.98 23.53
CA VAL A 8 -40.79 -8.34 23.04
C VAL A 8 -39.89 -8.32 21.79
N LEU A 9 -40.16 -7.41 20.85
CA LEU A 9 -39.31 -7.23 19.67
C LEU A 9 -37.89 -6.80 20.03
N ALA A 10 -37.72 -5.91 21.01
CA ALA A 10 -36.40 -5.48 21.46
C ALA A 10 -35.58 -6.63 22.06
N VAL A 11 -36.21 -7.48 22.87
CA VAL A 11 -35.54 -8.65 23.48
C VAL A 11 -35.13 -9.67 22.40
N LEU A 12 -35.99 -9.91 21.41
CA LEU A 12 -35.67 -10.80 20.29
C LEU A 12 -34.53 -10.25 19.43
N PHE A 13 -34.52 -8.93 19.18
CA PHE A 13 -33.47 -8.28 18.39
C PHE A 13 -32.10 -8.35 19.09
N VAL A 14 -32.04 -8.11 20.40
CA VAL A 14 -30.81 -8.28 21.18
C VAL A 14 -30.35 -9.74 21.19
N GLY A 15 -31.28 -10.69 21.33
CA GLY A 15 -30.97 -12.12 21.26
C GLY A 15 -30.39 -12.55 19.90
N LEU A 16 -30.92 -12.01 18.79
CA LEU A 16 -30.41 -12.26 17.43
C LEU A 16 -28.98 -11.71 17.25
N MET A 17 -28.71 -10.49 17.74
CA MET A 17 -27.38 -9.86 17.68
C MET A 17 -26.32 -10.65 18.46
N SER A 18 -26.70 -11.32 19.54
CA SER A 18 -25.78 -12.18 20.30
C SER A 18 -25.39 -13.45 19.55
N TRP A 19 -26.25 -13.99 18.68
CA TRP A 19 -25.95 -15.20 17.90
C TRP A 19 -25.03 -14.89 16.72
N THR A 20 -25.19 -13.75 16.04
CA THR A 20 -24.42 -13.44 14.81
C THR A 20 -22.96 -13.05 15.06
N GLY A 21 -22.43 -13.25 16.27
CA GLY A 21 -21.03 -12.94 16.58
C GLY A 21 -20.68 -11.45 16.45
N PHE A 22 -21.68 -10.55 16.53
CA PHE A 22 -21.45 -9.10 16.39
C PHE A 22 -20.50 -8.53 17.47
N PHE A 23 -20.28 -9.29 18.54
CA PHE A 23 -19.37 -8.95 19.64
C PHE A 23 -18.14 -9.86 19.73
N THR A 24 -17.78 -10.61 18.69
CA THR A 24 -16.52 -11.35 18.72
C THR A 24 -15.35 -10.37 18.77
N PRO A 25 -14.45 -10.46 19.76
CA PRO A 25 -13.25 -9.63 19.77
C PRO A 25 -12.44 -9.95 18.51
N ALA A 26 -12.09 -8.92 17.75
CA ALA A 26 -11.10 -9.05 16.69
C ALA A 26 -9.73 -9.26 17.36
N TYR A 27 -9.27 -10.52 17.40
CA TYR A 27 -7.89 -10.79 17.75
C TYR A 27 -7.03 -10.27 16.60
N ALA A 28 -6.19 -9.28 16.86
CA ALA A 28 -5.09 -8.97 15.95
C ALA A 28 -4.24 -10.24 15.86
N GLU A 29 -4.11 -10.80 14.66
CA GLU A 29 -3.23 -11.93 14.41
C GLU A 29 -1.83 -11.55 14.88
N VAL A 30 -1.31 -12.28 15.87
CA VAL A 30 0.06 -12.11 16.31
C VAL A 30 0.93 -12.47 15.13
N SER A 31 1.63 -11.48 14.57
CA SER A 31 2.57 -11.72 13.48
C SER A 31 3.54 -12.81 13.91
N LEU A 32 3.47 -13.96 13.21
CA LEU A 32 4.40 -15.08 13.39
C LEU A 32 5.79 -14.76 12.80
N GLN A 33 5.97 -13.57 12.24
CA GLN A 33 7.21 -13.13 11.64
C GLN A 33 8.22 -12.83 12.76
N PRO A 34 9.35 -13.57 12.82
CA PRO A 34 10.36 -13.30 13.83
C PRO A 34 10.85 -11.85 13.73
N PRO A 35 11.10 -11.17 14.87
CA PRO A 35 11.59 -9.79 14.86
C PRO A 35 12.87 -9.69 14.03
N GLY A 36 12.88 -8.80 13.03
CA GLY A 36 14.00 -8.63 12.10
C GLY A 36 13.90 -9.41 10.78
N SER A 37 12.83 -10.19 10.57
CA SER A 37 12.57 -10.89 9.29
C SER A 37 11.55 -10.17 8.40
N GLU A 38 11.46 -8.84 8.51
CA GLU A 38 10.62 -8.03 7.62
C GLU A 38 11.08 -8.27 6.18
N ALA A 39 10.17 -8.77 5.34
CA ALA A 39 10.46 -8.95 3.93
C ALA A 39 10.80 -7.57 3.34
N VAL A 40 12.00 -7.43 2.79
CA VAL A 40 12.35 -6.24 2.02
C VAL A 40 11.63 -6.37 0.69
N ILE A 41 10.47 -5.71 0.59
CA ILE A 41 9.72 -5.63 -0.67
C ILE A 41 10.48 -4.67 -1.57
N SER A 42 11.19 -5.22 -2.56
CA SER A 42 11.81 -4.41 -3.59
C SER A 42 10.95 -4.39 -4.84
N PRO A 43 10.46 -3.20 -5.27
CA PRO A 43 9.67 -3.08 -6.49
C PRO A 43 10.48 -3.42 -7.74
N ASP A 44 11.81 -3.36 -7.69
CA ASP A 44 12.69 -3.66 -8.81
C ASP A 44 13.08 -5.13 -8.96
N GLY A 45 12.54 -5.99 -8.09
CA GLY A 45 12.84 -7.42 -8.06
C GLY A 45 14.25 -7.74 -7.56
N GLU A 46 15.00 -6.74 -7.07
CA GLU A 46 16.26 -6.99 -6.41
C GLU A 46 16.06 -7.49 -4.99
N GLN A 47 16.87 -8.48 -4.62
CA GLN A 47 16.87 -9.01 -3.28
C GLN A 47 17.91 -8.24 -2.46
N TYR A 48 17.45 -7.59 -1.41
CA TYR A 48 18.29 -6.94 -0.40
C TYR A 48 18.28 -7.79 0.86
N ASP A 49 19.44 -7.91 1.51
CA ASP A 49 19.59 -8.65 2.76
C ASP A 49 19.02 -7.85 3.94
N SER A 50 18.93 -6.52 3.82
CA SER A 50 18.28 -5.66 4.80
C SER A 50 17.72 -4.37 4.21
N ARG A 51 16.79 -3.73 4.94
CA ARG A 51 16.32 -2.37 4.62
C ARG A 51 17.47 -1.36 4.59
N GLN A 52 18.46 -1.52 5.47
CA GLN A 52 19.62 -0.64 5.56
C GLN A 52 20.45 -0.68 4.27
N GLU A 53 20.64 -1.87 3.71
CA GLU A 53 21.34 -2.07 2.44
C GLU A 53 20.61 -1.41 1.28
N ALA A 54 19.28 -1.55 1.21
CA ALA A 54 18.46 -0.89 0.19
C ALA A 54 18.65 0.64 0.22
N TYR A 55 18.67 1.23 1.42
CA TYR A 55 18.93 2.67 1.57
C TYR A 55 20.36 3.06 1.20
N GLU A 56 21.36 2.27 1.58
CA GLU A 56 22.75 2.53 1.19
C GLU A 56 22.94 2.49 -0.32
N LYS A 57 22.27 1.56 -1.00
CA LYS A 57 22.28 1.47 -2.47
C LYS A 57 21.62 2.70 -3.12
N ALA A 58 20.48 3.15 -2.60
CA ALA A 58 19.83 4.38 -3.07
C ALA A 58 20.73 5.61 -2.88
N ILE A 59 21.42 5.71 -1.74
CA ILE A 59 22.39 6.78 -1.49
C ILE A 59 23.58 6.71 -2.45
N GLN A 60 24.05 5.51 -2.78
CA GLN A 60 25.14 5.34 -3.76
C GLN A 60 24.71 5.76 -5.17
N ALA A 61 23.50 5.39 -5.60
CA ALA A 61 22.95 5.84 -6.88
C ALA A 61 22.86 7.37 -6.94
N ALA A 62 22.50 8.03 -5.84
CA ALA A 62 22.47 9.49 -5.77
C ALA A 62 23.85 10.17 -5.81
N LYS A 63 24.94 9.42 -5.54
CA LYS A 63 26.32 9.93 -5.62
C LYS A 63 26.90 9.84 -7.03
N ASP A 64 26.36 8.98 -7.90
CA ASP A 64 26.71 8.97 -9.33
C ASP A 64 25.96 10.13 -10.02
N PRO A 65 26.66 11.02 -10.76
CA PRO A 65 26.03 12.09 -11.53
C PRO A 65 24.87 11.66 -12.42
N ASN A 66 24.87 10.42 -12.90
CA ASN A 66 23.80 9.85 -13.74
C ASN A 66 23.06 8.69 -13.05
N GLY A 67 23.34 8.40 -11.78
CA GLY A 67 22.78 7.23 -11.10
C GLY A 67 21.28 7.38 -10.82
N LEU A 68 20.85 8.57 -10.43
CA LEU A 68 19.42 8.89 -10.25
C LEU A 68 18.61 8.71 -11.54
N GLU A 69 19.14 9.17 -12.67
CA GLU A 69 18.46 9.07 -13.97
C GLU A 69 18.30 7.61 -14.41
N LYS A 70 19.35 6.80 -14.22
CA LYS A 70 19.30 5.36 -14.54
C LYS A 70 18.26 4.62 -13.71
N GLU A 71 18.17 4.95 -12.43
CA GLU A 71 17.22 4.29 -11.53
C GLU A 71 15.79 4.74 -11.82
N TYR A 72 15.59 6.01 -12.17
CA TYR A 72 14.31 6.50 -12.70
C TYR A 72 13.88 5.74 -13.96
N GLU A 73 14.78 5.54 -14.93
CA GLU A 73 14.46 4.75 -16.13
C GLU A 73 14.10 3.29 -15.83
N LYS A 74 14.80 2.68 -14.86
CA LYS A 74 14.53 1.31 -14.40
C LYS A 74 13.12 1.23 -13.80
N ASP A 75 12.79 2.17 -12.91
CA ASP A 75 11.51 2.24 -12.24
C ASP A 75 10.35 2.50 -13.22
N ILE A 76 10.53 3.34 -14.24
CA ILE A 76 9.52 3.51 -15.30
C ILE A 76 9.26 2.20 -16.03
N LYS A 77 10.31 1.44 -16.37
CA LYS A 77 10.16 0.15 -17.08
C LYS A 77 9.39 -0.86 -16.23
N ILE A 78 9.70 -0.93 -14.93
CA ILE A 78 8.99 -1.78 -13.97
C ILE A 78 7.53 -1.33 -13.88
N PHE A 79 7.29 -0.04 -13.66
CA PHE A 79 5.95 0.53 -13.53
C PHE A 79 5.07 0.21 -14.75
N LYS A 80 5.59 0.41 -15.97
CA LYS A 80 4.87 0.12 -17.23
C LYS A 80 4.58 -1.38 -17.38
N LYS A 81 5.49 -2.24 -16.91
CA LYS A 81 5.31 -3.70 -16.94
C LYS A 81 4.25 -4.17 -15.96
N GLU A 82 4.22 -3.62 -14.75
CA GLU A 82 3.26 -3.98 -13.69
C GLU A 82 1.88 -3.34 -13.89
N ASN A 83 1.85 -2.17 -14.54
CA ASN A 83 0.64 -1.37 -14.75
C ASN A 83 0.42 -1.08 -16.24
N PRO A 84 0.18 -2.11 -17.09
CA PRO A 84 0.05 -1.93 -18.53
C PRO A 84 -1.09 -0.97 -18.92
N ASP A 85 -2.21 -1.01 -18.20
CA ASP A 85 -3.37 -0.15 -18.43
C ASP A 85 -3.10 1.33 -18.09
N GLN A 86 -2.05 1.59 -17.28
CA GLN A 86 -1.65 2.93 -16.83
C GLN A 86 -0.27 3.32 -17.37
N ALA A 87 0.24 2.63 -18.39
CA ALA A 87 1.59 2.85 -18.90
C ALA A 87 1.85 4.30 -19.35
N ASN A 88 0.81 5.04 -19.75
CA ASN A 88 0.88 6.45 -20.16
C ASN A 88 0.70 7.46 -19.02
N LEU A 89 0.56 7.02 -17.77
CA LEU A 89 0.31 7.90 -16.63
C LEU A 89 1.51 8.83 -16.38
N ILE A 90 2.73 8.28 -16.43
CA ILE A 90 3.98 9.04 -16.27
C ILE A 90 4.09 10.12 -17.35
N GLU A 91 3.89 9.75 -18.62
CA GLU A 91 3.94 10.68 -19.76
C GLU A 91 2.89 11.81 -19.64
N LYS A 92 1.69 11.47 -19.15
CA LYS A 92 0.65 12.48 -18.88
C LYS A 92 1.03 13.41 -17.73
N ALA A 93 1.67 12.89 -16.68
CA ALA A 93 2.14 13.69 -15.57
C ALA A 93 3.26 14.65 -16.00
N GLU A 94 4.23 14.16 -16.78
CA GLU A 94 5.29 14.97 -17.38
C GLU A 94 4.70 16.11 -18.24
N ALA A 95 3.77 15.79 -19.14
CA ALA A 95 3.10 16.80 -19.97
C ALA A 95 2.30 17.84 -19.15
N ALA A 96 1.68 17.43 -18.04
CA ALA A 96 0.97 18.34 -17.15
C ALA A 96 1.93 19.30 -16.42
N VAL A 97 3.08 18.79 -15.96
CA VAL A 97 4.12 19.62 -15.33
C VAL A 97 4.71 20.59 -16.35
N GLU A 98 5.06 20.11 -17.54
CA GLU A 98 5.59 20.96 -18.62
C GLU A 98 4.61 22.08 -18.97
N LYS A 99 3.31 21.79 -19.03
CA LYS A 99 2.29 22.82 -19.26
C LYS A 99 2.25 23.89 -18.17
N VAL A 100 2.43 23.51 -16.91
CA VAL A 100 2.38 24.46 -15.78
C VAL A 100 3.69 25.26 -15.64
N VAL A 101 4.82 24.65 -15.97
CA VAL A 101 6.16 25.24 -15.80
C VAL A 101 6.63 25.99 -17.06
N GLY A 102 6.22 25.54 -18.25
CA GLY A 102 6.59 26.11 -19.56
C GLY A 102 5.77 27.34 -19.98
N ASP A 103 4.65 27.63 -19.30
CA ASP A 103 3.88 28.87 -19.48
C ASP A 103 4.51 30.08 -18.72
N LYS A 104 5.83 30.04 -18.46
CA LYS A 104 6.62 31.11 -17.83
C LYS A 104 7.74 31.63 -18.73
#